data_AF-A0A401U432-F1
#
_entry.id   AF-A0A401U432-F1
#
_cell.length_a   1.000
_cell.length_b   1.000
_cell.length_c   1.000
_cell.angle_alpha   90.00
_cell.angle_beta   90.00
_cell.angle_gamma   90.00
#
_symmetry.space_group_name_H-M   'P 1'
#
loop_
_entity.id
_entity.type
_entity.pdbx_description
1 polymer ?
#
loop_
_entity_poly.entity_id
_entity_poly.type
_entity_poly.pdbx_seq_one_letter_code
_entity_poly.pdbx_strand_id
1 'polypeptide(L)'
;MDAKADAFAVLAAAGAPVQALQIVPGGPAWLHPGRSGTIQIGPQNVLGYFGELHPRAAEALGADGPMIVFEVILERIPQGKQRATRAKPVLELSAFQPVSRDFAFIVDRSVKAGDIVRAAQNVDKKLITDVTVFDVYEGKGIDSD
;
A
#
# COMPACT_ATOMS: atom_id res chain seq x y z
N MET A 1 -2.94 7.07 8.21
CA MET A 1 -1.99 8.14 7.85
C MET A 1 -2.47 8.75 6.56
N ASP A 2 -2.98 9.98 6.63
CA ASP A 2 -3.59 10.67 5.49
C ASP A 2 -2.61 10.77 4.31
N ALA A 3 -1.33 11.04 4.57
CA ALA A 3 -0.30 11.11 3.53
C ALA A 3 -0.12 9.84 2.67
N LYS A 4 -0.36 8.64 3.22
CA LYS A 4 -0.35 7.41 2.42
C LYS A 4 -1.52 7.41 1.43
N ALA A 5 -2.71 7.76 1.91
CA ALA A 5 -3.91 7.81 1.08
C ALA A 5 -3.77 8.89 0.01
N ASP A 6 -3.23 10.06 0.37
CA ASP A 6 -2.97 11.17 -0.55
C ASP A 6 -1.94 10.79 -1.62
N ALA A 7 -0.82 10.17 -1.23
CA ALA A 7 0.17 9.68 -2.19
C ALA A 7 -0.43 8.66 -3.17
N PHE A 8 -1.28 7.75 -2.68
CA PHE A 8 -1.99 6.79 -3.52
C PHE A 8 -2.98 7.47 -4.46
N ALA A 9 -3.69 8.50 -4.00
CA ALA A 9 -4.61 9.27 -4.82
C ALA A 9 -3.87 10.03 -5.94
N VAL A 10 -2.73 10.64 -5.63
CA VAL A 10 -1.87 11.30 -6.63
C VAL A 10 -1.35 10.30 -7.66
N LEU A 11 -0.84 9.14 -7.21
CA LEU A 11 -0.40 8.07 -8.09
C LEU A 11 -1.52 7.55 -9.00
N ALA A 12 -2.73 7.37 -8.46
CA ALA A 12 -3.90 6.96 -9.23
C ALA A 12 -4.26 8.00 -10.29
N ALA A 13 -4.29 9.28 -9.91
CA ALA A 13 -4.57 10.40 -10.82
C ALA A 13 -3.51 10.52 -11.93
N ALA A 14 -2.25 10.21 -11.62
CA ALA A 14 -1.15 10.18 -12.58
C ALA A 14 -1.12 8.89 -13.44
N GLY A 15 -2.10 7.98 -13.28
CA GLY A 15 -2.26 6.79 -14.10
C GLY A 15 -1.44 5.57 -13.65
N ALA A 16 -0.92 5.57 -12.42
CA ALA A 16 -0.25 4.40 -11.88
C ALA A 16 -1.23 3.23 -11.69
N PRO A 17 -0.81 1.97 -11.95
CA PRO A 17 -1.63 0.80 -11.70
C PRO A 17 -1.72 0.55 -10.18
N VAL A 18 -2.71 1.17 -9.52
CA VAL A 18 -2.87 1.13 -8.05
C VAL A 18 -2.87 -0.29 -7.48
N GLN A 19 -3.46 -1.24 -8.20
CA GLN A 19 -3.52 -2.66 -7.80
C GLN A 19 -2.15 -3.35 -7.79
N ALA A 20 -1.15 -2.79 -8.48
CA ALA A 20 0.22 -3.30 -8.51
C ALA A 20 1.13 -2.60 -7.50
N LEU A 21 0.66 -1.56 -6.81
CA LEU A 21 1.45 -0.85 -5.82
C LEU A 21 1.68 -1.72 -4.59
N GLN A 22 2.90 -1.67 -4.09
CA GLN A 22 3.33 -2.33 -2.88
C GLN A 22 3.95 -1.30 -1.95
N ILE A 23 3.77 -1.52 -0.66
CA ILE A 23 4.45 -0.73 0.37
C ILE A 23 5.49 -1.63 1.02
N VAL A 24 6.72 -1.15 1.07
CA VAL A 24 7.78 -1.77 1.85
C VAL A 24 8.27 -0.81 2.94
N PRO A 25 8.63 -1.32 4.14
CA PRO A 25 9.13 -0.47 5.22
C PRO A 25 10.39 0.28 4.82
N GLY A 26 10.54 1.49 5.39
CA GLY A 26 11.71 2.33 5.19
C GLY A 26 11.58 3.25 3.98
N GLY A 27 12.62 4.05 3.79
CA GLY A 27 12.67 5.11 2.80
C GLY A 27 14.01 5.83 2.82
N PRO A 28 14.14 6.94 2.11
CA PRO A 28 15.36 7.74 2.09
C PRO A 28 15.69 8.31 3.48
N ALA A 29 16.96 8.68 3.68
CA ALA A 29 17.49 9.11 4.98
C ALA A 29 16.83 10.38 5.56
N TRP A 30 16.11 11.14 4.74
CA TRP A 30 15.36 12.32 5.20
C TRP A 30 14.01 11.94 5.83
N LEU A 31 13.59 10.67 5.79
CA LEU A 31 12.43 10.15 6.51
C LEU A 31 12.81 9.45 7.82
N HIS A 32 11.86 9.35 8.74
CA HIS A 32 11.99 8.58 9.96
C HIS A 32 12.07 7.07 9.66
N PRO A 33 13.08 6.33 10.18
CA PRO A 33 13.34 4.94 9.78
C PRO A 33 12.22 3.96 10.15
N GLY A 34 11.52 4.20 11.27
CA GLY A 34 10.41 3.36 11.74
C GLY A 34 9.01 3.89 11.39
N ARG A 35 8.91 5.07 10.76
CA ARG A 35 7.62 5.74 10.49
C ARG A 35 7.53 6.20 9.04
N SER A 36 8.06 5.38 8.13
CA SER A 36 8.08 5.62 6.70
C SER A 36 7.85 4.36 5.88
N GLY A 37 7.37 4.56 4.66
CA GLY A 37 7.15 3.51 3.68
C GLY A 37 7.54 3.95 2.28
N THR A 38 8.10 3.02 1.53
CA THR A 38 8.41 3.16 0.11
C THR A 38 7.28 2.56 -0.71
N ILE A 39 6.79 3.32 -1.69
CA ILE A 39 5.77 2.89 -2.64
C ILE A 39 6.49 2.37 -3.89
N GLN A 40 6.26 1.12 -4.27
CA GLN A 40 6.96 0.50 -5.41
C GLN A 40 6.10 -0.47 -6.21
N ILE A 41 6.48 -0.73 -7.46
CA ILE A 41 5.98 -1.82 -8.30
C ILE A 41 7.14 -2.81 -8.51
N GLY A 42 7.00 -4.01 -7.95
CA GLY A 42 8.12 -4.94 -7.90
C GLY A 42 9.26 -4.43 -7.01
N PRO A 43 10.43 -5.10 -7.02
CA PRO A 43 11.51 -4.83 -6.07
C PRO A 43 12.38 -3.61 -6.41
N GLN A 44 12.29 -3.07 -7.63
CA GLN A 44 13.23 -2.05 -8.12
C GLN A 44 12.55 -0.75 -8.56
N ASN A 45 11.28 -0.80 -8.98
CA ASN A 45 10.60 0.40 -9.47
C ASN A 45 9.91 1.13 -8.32
N VAL A 46 10.64 2.02 -7.65
CA VAL A 46 10.10 2.89 -6.61
C VAL A 46 9.35 4.05 -7.25
N LEU A 47 8.07 4.23 -6.91
CA LEU A 47 7.19 5.28 -7.42
C LEU A 47 7.04 6.45 -6.44
N GLY A 48 7.51 6.30 -5.20
CA GLY A 48 7.42 7.36 -4.21
C GLY A 48 7.67 6.88 -2.78
N TYR A 49 7.52 7.81 -1.85
CA TYR A 49 7.73 7.59 -0.43
C TYR A 49 6.65 8.32 0.37
N PHE A 50 6.36 7.85 1.57
CA PHE A 50 5.52 8.60 2.53
C PHE A 50 6.00 8.31 3.95
N GLY A 51 5.74 9.22 4.87
CA GLY A 51 6.06 9.01 6.26
C GLY A 51 6.28 10.29 7.04
N GLU A 52 6.74 10.13 8.26
CA GLU A 52 7.22 11.24 9.08
C GLU A 52 8.62 11.65 8.64
N LEU A 53 8.83 12.95 8.52
CA LEU A 53 10.15 13.52 8.25
C LEU A 53 11.10 13.20 9.40
N HIS A 54 12.38 12.98 9.10
CA HIS A 54 13.39 12.74 10.15
C HIS A 54 13.44 13.95 11.11
N PRO A 55 13.51 13.77 12.45
CA PRO A 55 13.46 14.88 13.41
C PRO A 55 14.46 16.00 13.14
N ARG A 56 15.71 15.65 12.79
CA ARG A 56 16.74 16.61 12.37
C ARG A 56 16.36 17.43 11.13
N ALA A 57 15.69 16.82 10.16
CA ALA A 57 15.25 17.51 8.96
C ALA A 57 14.04 18.42 9.26
N ALA A 58 13.12 17.99 10.13
CA ALA A 58 12.02 18.81 10.60
C ALA A 58 12.52 20.05 11.39
N GLU A 59 13.50 19.86 12.28
CA GLU A 59 14.13 20.95 13.04
C GLU A 59 14.83 21.95 12.11
N ALA A 60 15.56 21.48 11.10
CA ALA A 60 16.21 22.34 10.12
C ALA A 60 15.23 23.17 9.28
N LEU A 61 13.99 22.70 9.13
CA LEU A 61 12.90 23.42 8.45
C LEU A 61 12.09 24.34 9.40
N GLY A 62 12.43 24.36 10.69
CA GLY A 62 11.73 25.18 11.69
C GLY A 62 10.33 24.67 12.04
N ALA A 63 10.10 23.36 11.96
CA ALA A 63 8.80 22.77 12.28
C ALA A 63 8.60 22.64 13.80
N ASP A 64 7.43 23.08 14.29
CA ASP A 64 7.05 23.00 15.70
C ASP A 64 6.62 21.59 16.15
N GLY A 65 6.74 20.57 15.30
CA GLY A 65 6.33 19.20 15.59
C GLY A 65 6.57 18.21 14.44
N PRO A 66 6.08 16.96 14.58
CA PRO A 66 6.20 15.94 13.55
C PRO A 66 5.58 16.41 12.23
N MET A 67 6.34 16.32 11.15
CA MET A 67 5.87 16.66 9.82
C MET A 67 5.63 15.39 9.02
N ILE A 68 4.41 15.21 8.52
CA ILE A 68 4.07 14.08 7.66
C ILE A 68 4.21 14.55 6.21
N VAL A 69 4.95 13.78 5.40
CA VAL A 69 5.28 14.11 4.02
C VAL A 69 5.06 12.92 3.11
N PHE A 70 4.90 13.19 1.81
CA PHE A 70 5.00 12.19 0.76
C PHE A 70 5.70 12.78 -0.47
N GLU A 71 6.30 11.90 -1.26
CA GLU A 71 6.92 12.19 -2.54
C GLU A 71 6.39 11.20 -3.58
N VAL A 72 6.09 11.69 -4.79
CA VAL A 72 5.71 10.86 -5.94
C VAL A 72 6.68 11.14 -7.08
N ILE A 73 7.26 10.08 -7.63
CA ILE A 73 8.24 10.15 -8.73
C ILE A 73 7.49 9.86 -10.04
N LEU A 74 7.02 10.93 -10.69
CA LEU A 74 6.15 10.83 -11.87
C LEU A 74 6.80 10.09 -13.03
N GLU A 75 8.11 10.25 -13.23
CA GLU A 75 8.88 9.63 -14.30
C GLU A 75 8.96 8.09 -14.18
N ARG A 76 8.71 7.56 -12.98
CA ARG A 76 8.76 6.12 -12.70
C ARG A 76 7.38 5.45 -12.77
N ILE A 77 6.33 6.24 -12.99
CA ILE A 77 5.00 5.72 -13.25
C ILE A 77 5.03 5.02 -14.62
N PRO A 78 4.78 3.69 -14.68
CA PRO A 78 4.79 3.00 -15.96
C PRO A 78 3.78 3.64 -16.90
N GLN A 79 4.24 4.10 -18.06
CA GLN A 79 3.32 4.56 -19.09
C GLN A 79 2.40 3.40 -19.42
N GLY A 80 1.09 3.63 -19.26
CA GLY A 80 0.09 2.64 -19.65
C GLY A 80 0.42 2.26 -21.09
N LYS A 81 0.71 0.96 -21.33
CA LYS A 81 0.85 0.47 -22.70
C LYS A 81 -0.41 0.94 -23.41
N GLN A 82 -0.29 1.88 -24.34
CA GLN A 82 -1.36 2.14 -25.29
C GLN A 82 -1.51 0.83 -26.03
N ARG A 83 -2.40 -0.04 -25.54
CA ARG A 83 -2.90 -1.16 -26.30
C ARG A 83 -3.63 -0.49 -27.45
N ALA A 84 -2.92 -0.27 -28.54
CA ALA A 84 -3.56 -0.09 -29.82
C ALA A 84 -4.66 -1.17 -29.89
N THR A 85 -5.90 -0.71 -30.01
CA THR A 85 -7.04 -1.46 -30.56
C THR A 85 -7.53 -2.73 -29.85
N ARG A 86 -7.07 -3.11 -28.65
CA ARG A 86 -7.84 -4.08 -27.84
C ARG A 86 -8.89 -3.33 -27.04
N ALA A 87 -10.13 -3.33 -27.55
CA ALA A 87 -11.32 -3.01 -26.77
C ALA A 87 -11.19 -3.62 -25.37
N LYS A 88 -11.59 -2.88 -24.33
CA LYS A 88 -11.65 -3.43 -22.96
C LYS A 88 -12.34 -4.80 -23.06
N PRO A 89 -11.73 -5.88 -22.50
CA PRO A 89 -12.39 -7.17 -22.49
C PRO A 89 -13.80 -7.00 -21.94
N VAL A 90 -14.76 -7.73 -22.50
CA VAL A 90 -16.15 -7.69 -22.05
C VAL A 90 -16.15 -7.92 -20.55
N LEU A 91 -16.83 -7.03 -19.82
CA LEU A 91 -17.01 -7.19 -18.38
C LEU A 91 -17.88 -8.43 -18.15
N GLU A 92 -17.26 -9.54 -17.78
CA GLU A 92 -17.97 -10.75 -17.38
C GLU A 92 -18.35 -10.62 -15.91
N LEU A 93 -19.63 -10.32 -15.65
CA LEU A 93 -20.18 -10.32 -14.31
C LEU A 93 -20.55 -11.75 -13.91
N SER A 94 -20.24 -12.12 -12.67
CA SER A 94 -20.74 -13.37 -12.10
C SER A 94 -22.27 -13.33 -12.03
N ALA A 95 -22.92 -14.39 -12.49
CA ALA A 95 -24.36 -14.59 -12.30
C ALA A 95 -24.72 -14.98 -10.85
N PHE A 96 -23.71 -15.24 -10.01
CA PHE A 96 -23.87 -15.67 -8.62
C PHE A 96 -23.63 -14.53 -7.65
N GLN A 97 -24.32 -14.58 -6.51
CA GLN A 97 -24.14 -13.61 -5.43
C GLN A 97 -22.75 -13.74 -4.78
N PRO A 98 -22.10 -12.62 -4.44
CA PRO A 98 -20.85 -12.66 -3.68
C PRO A 98 -21.10 -13.20 -2.28
N VAL A 99 -20.10 -13.90 -1.74
CA VAL A 99 -20.13 -14.43 -0.38
C VAL A 99 -18.93 -13.89 0.38
N SER A 100 -19.17 -13.32 1.55
CA SER A 100 -18.12 -12.80 2.44
C SER A 100 -17.88 -13.77 3.61
N ARG A 101 -16.62 -13.84 4.05
CA ARG A 101 -16.18 -14.65 5.20
C ARG A 101 -15.15 -13.85 5.98
N ASP A 102 -15.34 -13.78 7.28
CA ASP A 102 -14.44 -13.09 8.19
C ASP A 102 -13.56 -14.12 8.89
N PHE A 103 -12.28 -13.78 9.02
CA PHE A 103 -11.28 -14.61 9.69
C PHE A 103 -10.52 -13.75 10.70
N ALA A 104 -10.19 -14.35 11.84
CA ALA A 104 -9.29 -13.78 12.82
C ALA A 104 -8.03 -14.63 12.89
N PHE A 105 -6.87 -14.01 12.71
CA PHE A 105 -5.57 -14.66 12.78
C PHE A 105 -4.77 -14.07 13.94
N ILE A 106 -4.17 -14.94 14.75
CA ILE A 106 -3.13 -14.54 15.71
C ILE A 106 -1.79 -14.83 15.03
N VAL A 107 -0.96 -13.80 14.90
CA VAL A 107 0.34 -13.84 14.23
C VAL A 107 1.34 -13.00 15.01
N ASP A 108 2.62 -13.31 14.84
CA ASP A 108 3.74 -12.51 15.36
C ASP A 108 3.66 -11.06 14.83
N ARG A 109 4.04 -10.09 15.67
CA ARG A 109 3.94 -8.66 15.36
C ARG A 109 4.77 -8.20 14.15
N SER A 110 5.80 -8.96 13.79
CA SER A 110 6.63 -8.70 12.61
C SER A 110 5.93 -9.06 11.29
N VAL A 111 4.85 -9.85 11.33
CA VAL A 111 4.08 -10.23 10.16
C VAL A 111 3.31 -9.03 9.62
N LYS A 112 3.61 -8.65 8.37
CA LYS A 112 2.96 -7.51 7.74
C LYS A 112 1.56 -7.91 7.26
N ALA A 113 0.56 -7.10 7.61
CA ALA A 113 -0.81 -7.28 7.11
C ALA A 113 -0.90 -7.41 5.58
N GLY A 114 -0.06 -6.66 4.83
CA GLY A 114 0.00 -6.74 3.38
C GLY A 114 0.44 -8.12 2.84
N ASP A 115 1.28 -8.84 3.58
CA ASP A 115 1.71 -10.19 3.21
C ASP A 115 0.56 -11.19 3.40
N ILE A 116 -0.25 -11.04 4.46
CA ILE A 116 -1.46 -11.84 4.70
C ILE A 116 -2.49 -11.63 3.58
N VAL A 117 -2.81 -10.37 3.26
CA VAL A 117 -3.73 -10.01 2.17
C VAL A 117 -3.26 -10.63 0.86
N ARG A 118 -1.96 -10.49 0.55
CA ARG A 118 -1.39 -11.04 -0.67
C ARG A 118 -1.44 -12.56 -0.70
N ALA A 119 -1.16 -13.23 0.42
CA ALA A 119 -1.25 -14.69 0.50
C ALA A 119 -2.67 -15.16 0.18
N ALA A 120 -3.68 -14.58 0.84
CA ALA A 120 -5.09 -14.89 0.63
C ALA A 120 -5.54 -14.61 -0.82
N GLN A 121 -5.24 -13.42 -1.37
CA GLN A 121 -5.63 -13.05 -2.73
C GLN A 121 -5.06 -13.99 -3.81
N ASN A 122 -3.89 -14.59 -3.56
CA ASN A 122 -3.21 -15.43 -4.54
C ASN A 122 -3.62 -16.91 -4.50
N VAL A 123 -4.43 -17.35 -3.53
CA VAL A 123 -4.87 -18.76 -3.43
C VAL A 123 -5.70 -19.17 -4.66
N ASP A 124 -6.72 -18.39 -5.00
CA ASP A 124 -7.52 -18.61 -6.21
C ASP A 124 -8.04 -17.27 -6.76
N LYS A 125 -7.38 -16.78 -7.82
CA LYS A 125 -7.71 -15.50 -8.46
C LYS A 125 -9.03 -15.52 -9.24
N LYS A 126 -9.65 -16.68 -9.44
CA LYS A 126 -10.95 -16.81 -10.10
C LYS A 126 -12.09 -16.64 -9.11
N LEU A 127 -11.92 -17.14 -7.88
CA LEU A 127 -12.95 -17.11 -6.84
C LEU A 127 -12.78 -15.94 -5.87
N ILE A 128 -11.53 -15.60 -5.53
CA ILE A 128 -11.21 -14.53 -4.59
C ILE A 128 -11.14 -13.20 -5.34
N THR A 129 -12.21 -12.43 -5.23
CA THR A 129 -12.35 -11.14 -5.91
C THR A 129 -11.80 -9.98 -5.09
N ASP A 130 -11.85 -10.07 -3.76
CA ASP A 130 -11.38 -9.04 -2.84
C ASP A 130 -10.92 -9.64 -1.50
N VAL A 131 -9.91 -9.02 -0.89
CA VAL A 131 -9.42 -9.35 0.45
C VAL A 131 -9.05 -8.04 1.15
N THR A 132 -9.63 -7.82 2.32
CA THR A 132 -9.41 -6.61 3.12
C THR A 132 -9.10 -6.95 4.58
N VAL A 133 -8.29 -6.11 5.21
CA VAL A 133 -8.10 -6.11 6.66
C VAL A 133 -8.91 -4.95 7.21
N PHE A 134 -9.88 -5.26 8.06
CA PHE A 134 -10.77 -4.25 8.65
C PHE A 134 -10.46 -3.96 10.12
N ASP A 135 -9.75 -4.85 10.83
CA ASP A 135 -9.36 -4.66 12.22
C ASP A 135 -7.98 -5.26 12.52
N VAL A 136 -7.25 -4.63 13.47
CA VAL A 136 -5.96 -5.09 13.99
C VAL A 136 -5.96 -4.84 15.51
N TYR A 137 -5.88 -5.90 16.30
CA TYR A 137 -5.92 -5.85 17.76
C TYR A 137 -4.62 -6.36 18.38
N GLU A 138 -3.97 -5.51 19.18
CA GLU A 138 -2.72 -5.82 19.92
C GLU A 138 -2.92 -5.70 21.45
N GLY A 139 -4.15 -5.92 21.94
CA GLY A 139 -4.52 -5.64 23.33
C GLY A 139 -4.59 -6.86 24.26
N LYS A 140 -5.17 -6.65 25.45
CA LYS A 140 -5.37 -7.68 26.46
C LYS A 140 -6.10 -8.90 25.89
N GLY A 141 -5.57 -10.10 26.13
CA GLY A 141 -6.15 -11.37 25.65
C GLY A 141 -5.46 -11.93 24.41
N ILE A 142 -4.50 -11.21 23.83
CA ILE A 142 -3.52 -11.71 22.86
C ILE A 142 -2.17 -11.81 23.56
N ASP A 143 -1.37 -12.83 23.24
CA ASP A 143 0.00 -12.94 23.74
C ASP A 143 0.85 -11.73 23.30
N SER A 144 1.84 -11.38 24.11
CA SER A 144 2.66 -10.17 23.92
C SER A 144 3.74 -10.29 22.84
N ASP A 145 3.92 -11.49 22.29
CA ASP A 145 5.03 -11.87 21.41
C ASP A 145 4.60 -11.88 19.94
#